data_AF-A0A3A3A8J6-F1
#
_entry.id   AF-A0A3A3A8J6-F1
#
_cell.length_a   1.000
_cell.length_b   1.000
_cell.length_c   1.000
_cell.angle_alpha   90.00
_cell.angle_beta   90.00
_cell.angle_gamma   90.00
#
_symmetry.space_group_name_H-M   'P 1'
#
loop_
_entity.id
_entity.type
_entity.pdbx_description
1 polymer ?
#
loop_
_entity_poly.entity_id
_entity_poly.type
_entity_poly.pdbx_seq_one_letter_code
_entity_poly.pdbx_strand_id
1 'polypeptide(L)'
;MRESYAPIILQRKAAKIRKETGDPRWWCRYDQKQSLFEVMKLNLSRPFVMAVTEPICIFWNVYIGIVYGILYLCFVAYPIVFRDIRGWSLGVSGLAFCGIGTGSLITVACEPLIRRMIDRHKPDPETGKPPPESMVSFVCISAILIPAGELWFAWTCAPASIPWIAPILAGACFGAGNTGVFIYANNYITYSYGMYAASALAGNSVIRSILGGVMPIVGTYLYAGIGPNWAGTLLGLLEVAIIPIPFVFYKYGYKIRQKSTLIVRMQEDKKKLEGKRERVSQLMAANGGGLNRKEEV
;
A
#
# COMPACT_ATOMS: atom_id res chain seq x y z
N MET A 1 13.11 -16.55 13.98
CA MET A 1 11.87 -15.76 13.82
C MET A 1 10.71 -16.45 14.53
N ARG A 2 9.93 -15.70 15.33
CA ARG A 2 8.69 -16.21 15.96
C ARG A 2 7.57 -16.16 14.91
N GLU A 3 7.05 -17.32 14.54
CA GLU A 3 5.91 -17.46 13.62
C GLU A 3 4.72 -16.66 14.16
N SER A 4 4.27 -15.63 13.43
CA SER A 4 3.16 -14.75 13.84
C SER A 4 1.84 -15.09 13.16
N TYR A 5 1.84 -16.11 12.29
CA TYR A 5 0.67 -16.50 11.52
C TYR A 5 -0.27 -17.40 12.34
N ALA A 6 -1.39 -16.82 12.79
CA ALA A 6 -2.36 -17.46 13.67
C ALA A 6 -2.87 -18.84 13.18
N PRO A 7 -3.11 -19.08 11.87
CA PRO A 7 -3.53 -20.40 11.39
C PRO A 7 -2.51 -21.52 11.65
N ILE A 8 -1.21 -21.25 11.46
CA ILE A 8 -0.15 -22.25 11.71
C ILE A 8 0.04 -22.49 13.21
N ILE A 9 -0.06 -21.44 14.03
CA ILE A 9 0.01 -21.58 15.49
C ILE A 9 -1.14 -22.48 15.99
N LEU A 10 -2.35 -22.27 15.46
CA LEU A 10 -3.52 -23.07 15.83
C LEU A 10 -3.42 -24.52 15.34
N GLN A 11 -2.91 -24.77 14.12
CA GLN A 11 -2.63 -26.12 13.65
C GLN A 11 -1.60 -26.84 14.53
N ARG A 12 -0.48 -26.19 14.87
CA ARG A 12 0.55 -26.77 15.74
C ARG A 12 0.02 -27.07 17.14
N LYS A 13 -0.82 -26.19 17.69
CA LYS A 13 -1.45 -26.39 19.00
C LYS A 13 -2.43 -27.57 18.97
N ALA A 14 -3.26 -27.67 17.94
CA ALA A 14 -4.17 -28.81 17.75
C ALA A 14 -3.39 -30.12 17.59
N ALA A 15 -2.31 -30.13 16.80
CA ALA A 15 -1.44 -31.30 16.62
C ALA A 15 -0.73 -31.73 17.92
N LYS A 16 -0.31 -30.77 18.75
CA LYS A 16 0.31 -31.04 20.06
C LYS A 16 -0.69 -31.69 21.02
N ILE A 17 -1.90 -31.14 21.13
CA ILE A 17 -2.97 -31.70 21.97
C ILE A 17 -3.33 -33.12 21.51
N ARG A 18 -3.38 -33.35 20.18
CA ARG A 18 -3.61 -34.70 19.62
C ARG A 18 -2.57 -35.72 20.07
N LYS A 19 -1.29 -35.31 20.17
CA LYS A 19 -0.21 -36.17 20.66
C LYS A 19 -0.27 -36.41 22.18
N GLU A 20 -0.68 -35.42 22.95
CA GLU A 20 -0.73 -35.51 24.41
C GLU A 20 -1.97 -36.27 24.92
N THR A 21 -3.12 -36.10 24.27
CA THR A 21 -4.40 -36.69 24.72
C THR A 21 -4.72 -38.02 24.01
N GLY A 22 -4.05 -38.33 22.89
CA GLY A 22 -4.35 -39.51 22.07
C GLY A 22 -5.72 -39.49 21.38
N ASP A 23 -6.52 -38.44 21.57
CA ASP A 23 -7.86 -38.30 21.00
C ASP A 23 -7.81 -37.63 19.62
N PRO A 24 -8.21 -38.33 18.54
CA PRO A 24 -8.21 -37.79 17.18
C PRO A 24 -9.28 -36.72 16.93
N ARG A 25 -10.20 -36.47 17.87
CA ARG A 25 -11.27 -35.47 17.74
C ARG A 25 -10.78 -34.03 17.84
N TRP A 26 -9.54 -33.79 18.24
CA TRP A 26 -8.94 -32.45 18.26
C TRP A 26 -8.54 -32.01 16.85
N TRP A 27 -9.44 -31.30 16.15
CA TRP A 27 -9.21 -30.75 14.82
C TRP A 27 -9.23 -29.22 14.80
N CYS A 28 -8.41 -28.63 13.94
CA CYS A 28 -8.46 -27.19 13.67
C CYS A 28 -9.25 -26.91 12.38
N ARG A 29 -9.92 -25.75 12.27
CA ARG A 29 -10.59 -25.32 11.03
C ARG A 29 -9.63 -25.26 9.82
N TYR A 30 -8.32 -25.19 10.08
CA TYR A 30 -7.26 -25.18 9.08
C TYR A 30 -6.64 -26.57 8.81
N ASP A 31 -7.09 -27.66 9.46
CA ASP A 31 -6.56 -29.04 9.24
C ASP A 31 -7.02 -29.70 7.93
N GLN A 32 -7.91 -29.04 7.16
CA GLN A 32 -8.32 -29.56 5.85
C GLN A 32 -7.08 -29.72 4.95
N LYS A 33 -6.76 -30.97 4.61
CA LYS A 33 -5.77 -31.33 3.59
C LYS A 33 -6.29 -30.91 2.22
N GLN A 34 -6.18 -29.63 1.89
CA GLN A 34 -6.40 -29.15 0.53
C GLN A 34 -5.21 -29.58 -0.33
N SER A 35 -5.46 -29.99 -1.57
CA SER A 35 -4.38 -30.38 -2.47
C SER A 35 -3.45 -29.18 -2.71
N LEU A 36 -2.14 -29.41 -2.80
CA LEU A 36 -1.17 -28.34 -3.05
C LEU A 36 -1.52 -27.53 -4.32
N PHE A 37 -2.07 -28.21 -5.34
CA PHE A 37 -2.52 -27.58 -6.57
C PHE A 37 -3.75 -26.68 -6.36
N GLU A 38 -4.74 -27.10 -5.57
CA GLU A 38 -5.87 -26.24 -5.21
C GLU A 38 -5.43 -25.05 -4.37
N VAL A 39 -4.58 -25.26 -3.36
CA VAL A 39 -4.05 -24.17 -2.53
C VAL A 39 -3.27 -23.17 -3.38
N MET A 40 -2.46 -23.65 -4.33
CA MET A 40 -1.70 -22.81 -5.25
C MET A 40 -2.61 -22.04 -6.20
N LYS A 41 -3.57 -22.71 -6.86
CA LYS A 41 -4.56 -22.08 -7.75
C LYS A 41 -5.37 -21.02 -7.01
N LEU A 42 -5.76 -21.29 -5.78
CA LEU A 42 -6.57 -20.40 -4.97
C LEU A 42 -5.75 -19.21 -4.47
N ASN A 43 -4.50 -19.40 -4.06
CA ASN A 43 -3.62 -18.29 -3.66
C ASN A 43 -3.14 -17.42 -4.83
N LEU A 44 -2.94 -17.99 -6.02
CA LEU A 44 -2.56 -17.24 -7.23
C LEU A 44 -3.74 -16.48 -7.85
N SER A 45 -4.95 -17.01 -7.77
CA SER A 45 -6.15 -16.33 -8.31
C SER A 45 -6.64 -15.20 -7.41
N ARG A 46 -6.49 -15.32 -6.08
CA ARG A 46 -6.93 -14.33 -5.09
C ARG A 46 -6.46 -12.89 -5.40
N PRO A 47 -5.18 -12.62 -5.70
CA PRO A 47 -4.71 -11.28 -6.06
C PRO A 47 -5.47 -10.65 -7.23
N PHE A 48 -5.71 -11.43 -8.30
CA PHE A 48 -6.41 -10.95 -9.49
C PHE A 48 -7.90 -10.73 -9.22
N VAL A 49 -8.54 -11.65 -8.51
CA VAL A 49 -9.94 -11.50 -8.10
C VAL A 49 -10.09 -10.25 -7.25
N MET A 50 -9.30 -10.11 -6.18
CA MET A 50 -9.34 -8.94 -5.30
C MET A 50 -9.04 -7.64 -6.05
N ALA A 51 -8.14 -7.65 -7.03
CA ALA A 51 -7.83 -6.47 -7.83
C ALA A 51 -9.02 -5.93 -8.65
N VAL A 52 -9.99 -6.79 -8.99
CA VAL A 52 -11.14 -6.44 -9.85
C VAL A 52 -12.47 -6.43 -9.09
N THR A 53 -12.60 -7.18 -8.00
CA THR A 53 -13.87 -7.26 -7.24
C THR A 53 -13.92 -6.29 -6.07
N GLU A 54 -12.77 -5.92 -5.51
CA GLU A 54 -12.73 -5.10 -4.31
C GLU A 54 -12.56 -3.61 -4.64
N PRO A 55 -13.52 -2.74 -4.28
CA PRO A 55 -13.49 -1.32 -4.67
C PRO A 55 -12.20 -0.61 -4.24
N ILE A 56 -11.72 -0.87 -3.02
CA ILE A 56 -10.49 -0.27 -2.51
C ILE A 56 -9.30 -0.70 -3.36
N CYS A 57 -9.19 -1.98 -3.70
CA CYS A 57 -8.09 -2.47 -4.53
C CYS A 57 -8.14 -1.85 -5.91
N ILE A 58 -9.30 -1.75 -6.56
CA ILE A 58 -9.43 -1.18 -7.90
C ILE A 58 -8.90 0.27 -7.92
N PHE A 59 -9.41 1.12 -7.04
CA PHE A 59 -9.02 2.54 -7.03
C PHE A 59 -7.54 2.73 -6.65
N TRP A 60 -7.04 2.03 -5.65
CA TRP A 60 -5.64 2.15 -5.24
C TRP A 60 -4.66 1.50 -6.23
N ASN A 61 -5.06 0.41 -6.90
CA ASN A 61 -4.23 -0.22 -7.93
C ASN A 61 -4.11 0.69 -9.16
N VAL A 62 -5.20 1.33 -9.58
CA VAL A 62 -5.17 2.32 -10.66
C VAL A 62 -4.34 3.53 -10.25
N TYR A 63 -4.57 4.10 -9.05
CA TYR A 63 -3.85 5.27 -8.56
C TYR A 63 -2.34 5.03 -8.44
N ILE A 64 -1.93 4.00 -7.69
CA ILE A 64 -0.51 3.66 -7.49
C ILE A 64 0.12 3.21 -8.82
N GLY A 65 -0.65 2.49 -9.64
CA GLY A 65 -0.20 2.04 -10.95
C GLY A 65 0.14 3.19 -11.89
N ILE A 66 -0.72 4.21 -11.97
CA ILE A 66 -0.48 5.42 -12.77
C ILE A 66 0.75 6.17 -12.26
N VAL A 67 0.79 6.48 -10.96
CA VAL A 67 1.92 7.20 -10.33
C VAL A 67 3.24 6.47 -10.58
N TYR A 68 3.25 5.13 -10.48
CA TYR A 68 4.43 4.33 -10.80
C TYR A 68 4.79 4.31 -12.28
N GLY A 69 3.78 4.25 -13.14
CA GLY A 69 3.96 4.31 -14.58
C GLY A 69 4.67 5.60 -14.99
N ILE A 70 4.27 6.73 -14.39
CA ILE A 70 4.89 8.04 -14.61
C ILE A 70 6.31 8.09 -14.04
N LEU A 71 6.54 7.54 -12.83
CA LEU A 71 7.89 7.38 -12.30
C LEU A 71 8.80 6.61 -13.27
N TYR A 72 8.28 5.58 -13.94
CA TYR A 72 9.05 4.83 -14.93
C TYR A 72 9.26 5.60 -16.23
N LEU A 73 8.35 6.50 -16.61
CA LEU A 73 8.56 7.44 -17.72
C LEU A 73 9.73 8.39 -17.46
N CYS A 74 10.09 8.67 -16.21
CA CYS A 74 11.29 9.44 -15.89
C CYS A 74 12.57 8.78 -16.46
N PHE A 75 12.62 7.45 -16.57
CA PHE A 75 13.75 6.73 -17.21
C PHE A 75 13.88 7.03 -18.70
N VAL A 76 12.82 7.48 -19.36
CA VAL A 76 12.83 7.93 -20.76
C VAL A 76 13.05 9.45 -20.82
N ALA A 77 12.36 10.20 -19.98
CA ALA A 77 12.38 11.66 -19.99
C ALA A 77 13.75 12.25 -19.62
N TYR A 78 14.39 11.72 -18.57
CA TYR A 78 15.65 12.27 -18.06
C TYR A 78 16.80 12.17 -19.09
N PRO A 79 17.00 11.02 -19.77
CA PRO A 79 17.93 10.97 -20.90
C PRO A 79 17.61 12.00 -21.98
N ILE A 80 16.36 12.15 -22.41
CA ILE A 80 15.99 13.14 -23.44
C ILE A 80 16.34 14.57 -23.00
N VAL A 81 16.07 14.91 -21.73
CA VAL A 81 16.28 16.26 -21.21
C VAL A 81 17.76 16.57 -20.94
N PHE A 82 18.49 15.67 -20.28
CA PHE A 82 19.87 15.95 -19.87
C PHE A 82 20.89 15.55 -20.94
N ARG A 83 20.65 14.49 -21.70
CA ARG A 83 21.55 14.04 -22.77
C ARG A 83 21.26 14.76 -24.08
N ASP A 84 20.02 14.69 -24.59
CA ASP A 84 19.75 15.14 -25.95
C ASP A 84 19.61 16.68 -26.03
N ILE A 85 18.94 17.30 -25.05
CA ILE A 85 18.76 18.76 -25.03
C ILE A 85 19.99 19.49 -24.44
N ARG A 86 20.56 18.97 -23.35
CA ARG A 86 21.66 19.64 -22.61
C ARG A 86 23.06 19.11 -22.95
N GLY A 87 23.18 18.05 -23.73
CA GLY A 87 24.46 17.51 -24.19
C GLY A 87 25.30 16.82 -23.11
N TRP A 88 24.71 16.39 -21.98
CA TRP A 88 25.47 15.72 -20.93
C TRP A 88 25.92 14.32 -21.36
N SER A 89 27.04 13.86 -20.81
CA SER A 89 27.47 12.48 -21.00
C SER A 89 26.49 11.51 -20.33
N LEU A 90 26.48 10.25 -20.79
CA LEU A 90 25.56 9.22 -20.29
C LEU A 90 25.68 9.02 -18.78
N GLY A 91 26.90 9.01 -18.25
CA GLY A 91 27.16 8.84 -16.82
C GLY A 91 26.63 10.01 -15.98
N VAL A 92 26.83 11.25 -16.44
CA VAL A 92 26.39 12.45 -15.72
C VAL A 92 24.87 12.63 -15.80
N SER A 93 24.24 12.23 -16.90
CA SER A 93 22.77 12.23 -17.02
C SER A 93 22.10 11.33 -15.98
N GLY A 94 22.75 10.24 -15.56
CA GLY A 94 22.29 9.40 -14.47
C GLY A 94 22.23 10.11 -13.11
N LEU A 95 23.09 11.10 -12.87
CA LEU A 95 23.08 11.88 -11.62
C LEU A 95 21.82 12.72 -11.43
N ALA A 96 21.09 13.02 -12.51
CA ALA A 96 19.83 13.74 -12.38
C ALA A 96 18.78 12.96 -11.57
N PHE A 97 18.84 11.61 -11.58
CA PHE A 97 17.97 10.77 -10.73
C PHE A 97 18.26 10.94 -9.23
N CYS A 98 19.42 11.49 -8.84
CA CYS A 98 19.69 11.82 -7.46
C CYS A 98 18.66 12.80 -6.90
N GLY A 99 18.05 13.67 -7.72
CA GLY A 99 16.93 14.53 -7.28
C GLY A 99 15.78 13.72 -6.70
N ILE A 100 15.28 12.73 -7.47
CA ILE A 100 14.22 11.80 -7.03
C ILE A 100 14.65 11.02 -5.79
N GLY A 101 15.90 10.53 -5.77
CA GLY A 101 16.49 9.84 -4.62
C GLY A 101 16.51 10.69 -3.35
N THR A 102 16.96 11.94 -3.44
CA THR A 102 16.99 12.88 -2.30
C THR A 102 15.58 13.16 -1.77
N GLY A 103 14.61 13.40 -2.65
CA GLY A 103 13.19 13.54 -2.25
C GLY A 103 12.66 12.32 -1.50
N SER A 104 13.04 11.13 -1.97
CA SER A 104 12.68 9.86 -1.34
C SER A 104 13.29 9.73 0.06
N LEU A 105 14.58 10.07 0.21
CA LEU A 105 15.27 10.09 1.51
C LEU A 105 14.66 11.10 2.49
N ILE A 106 14.29 12.30 2.02
CA ILE A 106 13.62 13.31 2.84
C ILE A 106 12.30 12.75 3.39
N THR A 107 11.51 12.07 2.56
CA THR A 107 10.23 11.48 2.99
C THR A 107 10.43 10.41 4.05
N VAL A 108 11.44 9.55 3.88
CA VAL A 108 11.78 8.52 4.87
C VAL A 108 12.29 9.17 6.17
N ALA A 109 13.13 10.19 6.09
CA ALA A 109 13.63 10.92 7.27
C ALA A 109 12.50 11.64 8.03
N CYS A 110 11.46 12.09 7.31
CA CYS A 110 10.27 12.70 7.90
C CYS A 110 9.27 11.68 8.48
N GLU A 111 9.50 10.36 8.39
CA GLU A 111 8.59 9.33 8.91
C GLU A 111 8.13 9.57 10.35
N PRO A 112 9.00 9.95 11.32
CA PRO A 112 8.58 10.20 12.69
C PRO A 112 7.60 11.39 12.81
N LEU A 113 7.78 12.41 11.98
CA LEU A 113 6.90 13.58 11.95
C LEU A 113 5.55 13.24 11.31
N ILE A 114 5.58 12.48 10.21
CA ILE A 114 4.38 12.01 9.53
C ILE A 114 3.58 11.09 10.45
N ARG A 115 4.27 10.23 11.19
CA ARG A 115 3.62 9.35 12.17
C ARG A 115 3.00 10.13 13.32
N ARG A 116 3.67 11.16 13.85
CA ARG A 116 3.06 12.09 14.81
C ARG A 116 1.81 12.79 14.25
N MET A 117 1.80 13.14 12.97
CA MET A 117 0.61 13.72 12.32
C MET A 117 -0.54 12.69 12.25
N ILE A 118 -0.24 11.44 11.91
CA ILE A 118 -1.21 10.34 11.87
C ILE A 118 -1.77 10.06 13.26
N ASP A 119 -0.91 9.96 14.28
CA ASP A 119 -1.28 9.63 15.67
C ASP A 119 -2.06 10.76 16.37
N ARG A 120 -2.01 11.99 15.85
CA ARG A 120 -2.83 13.11 16.31
C ARG A 120 -4.31 13.02 15.87
N HIS A 121 -4.63 12.13 14.94
CA HIS A 121 -6.03 11.92 14.55
C HIS A 121 -6.80 11.25 15.69
N LYS A 122 -8.09 11.59 15.83
CA LYS A 122 -8.95 11.05 16.90
C LYS A 122 -8.94 9.52 16.83
N PRO A 123 -8.56 8.81 17.91
CA PRO A 123 -8.62 7.36 17.94
C PRO A 123 -10.06 6.91 17.82
N ASP A 124 -10.26 5.80 17.11
CA ASP A 124 -11.59 5.22 16.91
C ASP A 124 -12.13 4.68 18.25
N PRO A 125 -13.34 5.06 18.70
CA PRO A 125 -13.91 4.62 19.98
C PRO A 125 -14.04 3.10 20.13
N GLU A 126 -14.12 2.32 19.03
CA GLU A 126 -14.18 0.85 19.09
C GLU A 126 -12.82 0.16 19.27
N THR A 127 -11.72 0.76 18.80
CA THR A 127 -10.39 0.08 18.78
C THR A 127 -9.30 0.78 19.55
N GLY A 128 -9.53 2.03 19.98
CA GLY A 128 -8.55 2.84 20.72
C GLY A 128 -7.31 3.20 19.90
N LYS A 129 -7.31 2.96 18.58
CA LYS A 129 -6.19 3.23 17.66
C LYS A 129 -6.64 4.20 16.55
N PRO A 130 -5.70 4.94 15.93
CA PRO A 130 -6.03 5.78 14.78
C PRO A 130 -6.64 4.92 13.67
N PRO A 131 -7.75 5.35 13.05
CA PRO A 131 -8.34 4.62 11.93
C PRO A 131 -7.34 4.58 10.75
N PRO A 132 -7.32 3.51 9.94
CA PRO A 132 -6.40 3.40 8.80
C PRO A 132 -6.51 4.56 7.81
N GLU A 133 -7.68 5.22 7.74
CA GLU A 133 -7.94 6.43 6.98
C GLU A 133 -7.02 7.60 7.37
N SER A 134 -6.51 7.61 8.61
CA SER A 134 -5.52 8.60 9.07
C SER A 134 -4.22 8.53 8.25
N MET A 135 -3.87 7.38 7.69
CA MET A 135 -2.70 7.24 6.82
C MET A 135 -2.92 7.91 5.46
N VAL A 136 -4.17 7.98 5.00
CA VAL A 136 -4.55 8.61 3.73
C VAL A 136 -4.39 10.14 3.81
N SER A 137 -4.36 10.73 5.00
CA SER A 137 -4.12 12.17 5.17
C SER A 137 -2.77 12.59 4.59
N PHE A 138 -1.72 11.79 4.82
CA PHE A 138 -0.41 12.05 4.24
C PHE A 138 -0.40 11.78 2.73
N VAL A 139 -1.14 10.76 2.28
CA VAL A 139 -1.30 10.49 0.84
C VAL A 139 -1.95 11.68 0.13
N CYS A 140 -2.87 12.42 0.75
CA CYS A 140 -3.44 13.63 0.16
C CYS A 140 -2.40 14.73 -0.05
N ILE A 141 -1.46 14.89 0.89
CA ILE A 141 -0.33 15.83 0.76
C ILE A 141 0.58 15.38 -0.39
N SER A 142 0.94 14.09 -0.41
CA SER A 142 1.76 13.51 -1.47
C SER A 142 1.09 13.63 -2.85
N ALA A 143 -0.24 13.44 -2.93
CA ALA A 143 -1.01 13.54 -4.17
C ALA A 143 -0.95 14.92 -4.82
N ILE A 144 -0.75 15.99 -4.04
CA ILE A 144 -0.56 17.35 -4.56
C ILE A 144 0.93 17.59 -4.90
N LEU A 145 1.83 17.05 -4.07
CA LEU A 145 3.26 17.23 -4.24
C LEU A 145 3.82 16.58 -5.52
N ILE A 146 3.29 15.42 -5.92
CA ILE A 146 3.70 14.72 -7.15
C ILE A 146 3.46 15.60 -8.39
N PRO A 147 2.22 16.02 -8.73
CA PRO A 147 1.96 16.84 -9.91
C PRO A 147 2.61 18.22 -9.82
N ALA A 148 2.78 18.79 -8.61
CA ALA A 148 3.52 20.03 -8.45
C ALA A 148 4.99 19.86 -8.88
N GLY A 149 5.63 18.74 -8.52
CA GLY A 149 6.98 18.39 -8.96
C GLY A 149 7.04 18.09 -10.45
N GLU A 150 6.10 17.32 -10.99
CA GLU A 150 6.06 16.95 -12.41
C GLU A 150 5.82 18.17 -13.32
N LEU A 151 4.88 19.04 -12.95
CA LEU A 151 4.63 20.29 -13.69
C LEU A 151 5.83 21.24 -13.60
N TRP A 152 6.48 21.33 -12.44
CA TRP A 152 7.72 22.10 -12.30
C TRP A 152 8.82 21.53 -13.22
N PHE A 153 8.97 20.20 -13.29
CA PHE A 153 9.90 19.56 -14.20
C PHE A 153 9.55 19.85 -15.67
N ALA A 154 8.27 19.72 -16.05
CA ALA A 154 7.78 19.93 -17.40
C ALA A 154 8.10 21.33 -17.95
N TRP A 155 8.08 22.36 -17.11
CA TRP A 155 8.39 23.74 -17.53
C TRP A 155 9.87 24.12 -17.40
N THR A 156 10.66 23.31 -16.70
CA THR A 156 12.11 23.54 -16.52
C THR A 156 12.98 22.65 -17.40
N CYS A 157 12.39 21.70 -18.12
CA CYS A 157 13.13 20.70 -18.87
C CYS A 157 13.63 21.18 -20.24
N ALA A 158 12.84 21.90 -21.05
CA ALA A 158 13.22 22.16 -22.45
C ALA A 158 13.74 23.57 -22.85
N PRO A 159 13.82 24.59 -21.98
CA PRO A 159 14.79 25.65 -22.23
C PRO A 159 16.14 25.24 -21.62
N ALA A 160 17.13 24.96 -22.47
CA ALA A 160 18.52 24.76 -22.02
C ALA A 160 19.09 25.99 -21.28
N SER A 161 18.46 27.16 -21.46
CA SER A 161 18.76 28.41 -20.74
C SER A 161 18.44 28.32 -19.24
N ILE A 162 17.53 27.45 -18.81
CA ILE A 162 17.21 27.27 -17.39
C ILE A 162 18.33 26.45 -16.74
N PRO A 163 18.83 26.84 -15.54
CA PRO A 163 19.85 26.09 -14.81
C PRO A 163 19.46 24.62 -14.62
N TRP A 164 20.40 23.71 -14.85
CA TRP A 164 20.21 22.27 -14.71
C TRP A 164 19.72 21.82 -13.33
N ILE A 165 19.95 22.64 -12.30
CA ILE A 165 19.53 22.34 -10.93
C ILE A 165 18.01 22.44 -10.75
N ALA A 166 17.32 23.28 -11.54
CA ALA A 166 15.88 23.46 -11.45
C ALA A 166 15.09 22.17 -11.73
N PRO A 167 15.30 21.45 -12.86
CA PRO A 167 14.63 20.17 -13.09
C PRO A 167 15.06 19.07 -12.09
N ILE A 168 16.27 19.12 -11.55
CA ILE A 168 16.70 18.16 -10.50
C ILE A 168 15.97 18.41 -9.17
N LEU A 169 15.78 19.68 -8.79
CA LEU A 169 15.00 20.06 -7.60
C LEU A 169 13.51 19.70 -7.76
N ALA A 170 12.95 19.88 -8.94
CA ALA A 170 11.59 19.41 -9.25
C ALA A 170 11.46 17.89 -9.03
N GLY A 171 12.48 17.13 -9.47
CA GLY A 171 12.60 15.70 -9.20
C GLY A 171 12.58 15.34 -7.70
N ALA A 172 13.09 16.21 -6.81
CA ALA A 172 13.04 15.99 -5.37
C ALA A 172 11.60 16.10 -4.81
N CYS A 173 10.82 17.08 -5.28
CA CYS A 173 9.40 17.17 -4.92
C CYS A 173 8.63 15.94 -5.43
N PHE A 174 8.83 15.58 -6.70
CA PHE A 174 8.21 14.40 -7.30
C PHE A 174 8.56 13.10 -6.57
N GLY A 175 9.85 12.86 -6.30
CA GLY A 175 10.32 11.68 -5.56
C GLY A 175 9.82 11.60 -4.13
N ALA A 176 9.70 12.74 -3.45
CA ALA A 176 9.12 12.80 -2.10
C ALA A 176 7.64 12.40 -2.10
N GLY A 177 6.86 12.99 -3.01
CA GLY A 177 5.45 12.65 -3.18
C GLY A 177 5.25 11.18 -3.55
N ASN A 178 6.01 10.68 -4.52
CA ASN A 178 5.94 9.30 -4.98
C ASN A 178 6.24 8.31 -3.83
N THR A 179 7.32 8.55 -3.08
CA THR A 179 7.66 7.72 -1.90
C THR A 179 6.57 7.73 -0.84
N GLY A 180 5.99 8.90 -0.58
CA GLY A 180 4.88 9.06 0.35
C GLY A 180 3.65 8.26 -0.06
N VAL A 181 3.23 8.36 -1.33
CA VAL A 181 2.15 7.53 -1.87
C VAL A 181 2.48 6.05 -1.67
N PHE A 182 3.68 5.61 -2.05
CA PHE A 182 4.07 4.21 -1.97
C PHE A 182 4.01 3.63 -0.56
N ILE A 183 4.53 4.34 0.43
CA ILE A 183 4.57 3.85 1.81
C ILE A 183 3.16 3.84 2.40
N TYR A 184 2.46 4.97 2.35
CA TYR A 184 1.22 5.15 3.11
C TYR A 184 0.01 4.52 2.42
N ALA A 185 -0.01 4.44 1.09
CA ALA A 185 -1.05 3.70 0.37
C ALA A 185 -0.93 2.19 0.60
N ASN A 186 0.28 1.62 0.54
CA ASN A 186 0.49 0.19 0.83
C ASN A 186 0.17 -0.14 2.29
N ASN A 187 0.51 0.75 3.21
CA ASN A 187 0.10 0.61 4.61
C ASN A 187 -1.44 0.64 4.73
N TYR A 188 -2.12 1.58 4.07
CA TYR A 188 -3.58 1.65 4.07
C TYR A 188 -4.23 0.35 3.55
N ILE A 189 -3.74 -0.21 2.45
CA ILE A 189 -4.19 -1.51 1.92
C ILE A 189 -3.95 -2.62 2.96
N THR A 190 -2.76 -2.64 3.57
CA THR A 190 -2.39 -3.64 4.57
C THR A 190 -3.32 -3.62 5.79
N TYR A 191 -3.56 -2.44 6.35
CA TYR A 191 -4.45 -2.28 7.50
C TYR A 191 -5.92 -2.50 7.14
N SER A 192 -6.33 -2.24 5.91
CA SER A 192 -7.69 -2.47 5.44
C SER A 192 -8.00 -3.97 5.26
N TYR A 193 -7.04 -4.75 4.75
CA TYR A 193 -7.28 -6.16 4.40
C TYR A 193 -6.72 -7.19 5.38
N GLY A 194 -5.92 -6.80 6.38
CA GLY A 194 -5.46 -7.69 7.46
C GLY A 194 -4.92 -9.04 6.95
N MET A 195 -5.70 -10.12 7.10
CA MET A 195 -5.31 -11.47 6.67
C MET A 195 -5.12 -11.58 5.14
N TYR A 196 -5.88 -10.82 4.34
CA TYR A 196 -5.77 -10.81 2.88
C TYR A 196 -4.86 -9.69 2.34
N ALA A 197 -4.14 -8.98 3.21
CA ALA A 197 -3.23 -7.89 2.83
C ALA A 197 -2.17 -8.35 1.81
N ALA A 198 -1.57 -9.53 2.01
CA ALA A 198 -0.56 -10.07 1.11
C ALA A 198 -1.11 -10.27 -0.32
N SER A 199 -2.34 -10.78 -0.47
CA SER A 199 -2.97 -10.95 -1.77
C SER A 199 -3.33 -9.61 -2.42
N ALA A 200 -3.81 -8.64 -1.65
CA ALA A 200 -4.09 -7.30 -2.15
C ALA A 200 -2.82 -6.58 -2.64
N LEU A 201 -1.73 -6.64 -1.86
CA LEU A 201 -0.43 -6.09 -2.24
C LEU A 201 0.20 -6.79 -3.45
N ALA A 202 0.00 -8.10 -3.57
CA ALA A 202 0.42 -8.85 -4.75
C ALA A 202 -0.32 -8.37 -6.00
N GLY A 203 -1.64 -8.17 -5.93
CA GLY A 203 -2.44 -7.63 -7.04
C GLY A 203 -1.99 -6.23 -7.44
N ASN A 204 -1.72 -5.37 -6.45
CA ASN A 204 -1.15 -4.05 -6.68
C ASN A 204 0.21 -4.13 -7.39
N SER A 205 1.09 -5.01 -6.93
CA SER A 205 2.42 -5.19 -7.51
C SER A 205 2.36 -5.65 -8.96
N VAL A 206 1.43 -6.53 -9.33
CA VAL A 206 1.26 -6.98 -10.71
C VAL A 206 0.85 -5.82 -11.62
N ILE A 207 -0.21 -5.07 -11.25
CA ILE A 207 -0.69 -3.94 -12.05
C ILE A 207 0.40 -2.88 -12.21
N ARG A 208 1.10 -2.61 -11.10
CA ARG A 208 2.23 -1.69 -11.06
C ARG A 208 3.36 -2.12 -11.99
N SER A 209 3.76 -3.39 -11.97
CA SER A 209 4.80 -3.92 -12.86
C SER A 209 4.39 -3.88 -14.33
N ILE A 210 3.12 -4.15 -14.65
CA ILE A 210 2.60 -4.04 -16.01
C ILE A 210 2.71 -2.59 -16.49
N LEU A 211 2.22 -1.63 -15.71
CA LEU A 211 2.28 -0.21 -16.09
C LEU A 211 3.73 0.30 -16.13
N GLY A 212 4.58 -0.07 -15.17
CA GLY A 212 6.00 0.28 -15.20
C GLY A 212 6.75 -0.29 -16.41
N GLY A 213 6.34 -1.45 -16.94
CA GLY A 213 6.91 -2.03 -18.16
C GLY A 213 6.36 -1.41 -19.46
N VAL A 214 5.06 -1.15 -19.51
CA VAL A 214 4.39 -0.64 -20.73
C VAL A 214 4.60 0.86 -20.91
N MET A 215 4.60 1.64 -19.83
CA MET A 215 4.66 3.10 -19.91
C MET A 215 5.93 3.61 -20.58
N PRO A 216 7.16 3.13 -20.29
CA PRO A 216 8.36 3.53 -21.03
C PRO A 216 8.28 3.32 -22.54
N ILE A 217 7.65 2.23 -22.98
CA ILE A 217 7.47 1.93 -24.41
C ILE A 217 6.54 2.96 -25.05
N VAL A 218 5.44 3.30 -24.40
CA VAL A 218 4.52 4.37 -24.87
C VAL A 218 5.19 5.74 -24.77
N GLY A 219 6.04 5.92 -23.74
CA GLY A 219 6.78 7.14 -23.45
C GLY A 219 7.67 7.57 -24.59
N THR A 220 8.44 6.66 -25.19
CA THR A 220 9.32 7.03 -26.31
C THR A 220 8.55 7.65 -27.47
N TYR A 221 7.37 7.10 -27.82
CA TYR A 221 6.49 7.69 -28.84
C TYR A 221 5.87 9.02 -28.39
N LEU A 222 5.43 9.11 -27.13
CA LEU A 222 4.85 10.32 -26.57
C LEU A 222 5.86 11.49 -26.60
N TYR A 223 7.07 11.26 -26.09
CA TYR A 223 8.13 12.25 -26.04
C TYR A 223 8.62 12.66 -27.43
N ALA A 224 8.66 11.72 -28.40
CA ALA A 224 9.00 12.04 -29.79
C ALA A 224 7.92 12.86 -30.51
N GLY A 225 6.64 12.62 -30.22
CA GLY A 225 5.52 13.26 -30.91
C GLY A 225 5.23 14.69 -30.44
N ILE A 226 5.17 14.92 -29.12
CA ILE A 226 4.77 16.22 -28.55
C ILE A 226 5.91 16.94 -27.79
N GLY A 227 7.07 16.29 -27.64
CA GLY A 227 8.22 16.84 -26.95
C GLY A 227 8.13 16.76 -25.41
N PRO A 228 9.25 16.99 -24.70
CA PRO A 228 9.33 16.78 -23.25
C PRO A 228 8.52 17.77 -22.41
N ASN A 229 8.38 19.03 -22.84
CA ASN A 229 7.57 20.01 -22.11
C ASN A 229 6.08 19.61 -22.07
N TRP A 230 5.50 19.33 -23.24
CA TRP A 230 4.08 18.98 -23.35
C TRP A 230 3.79 17.58 -22.83
N ALA A 231 4.71 16.62 -23.02
CA ALA A 231 4.60 15.30 -22.41
C ALA A 231 4.56 15.40 -20.88
N GLY A 232 5.50 16.10 -20.24
CA GLY A 232 5.48 16.31 -18.79
C GLY A 232 4.23 17.06 -18.31
N THR A 233 3.76 18.05 -19.07
CA THR A 233 2.53 18.78 -18.73
C THR A 233 1.30 17.88 -18.80
N LEU A 234 1.18 17.03 -19.83
CA LEU A 234 0.10 16.07 -19.97
C LEU A 234 0.09 15.05 -18.81
N LEU A 235 1.26 14.52 -18.44
CA LEU A 235 1.40 13.58 -17.34
C LEU A 235 1.06 14.24 -16.00
N GLY A 236 1.55 15.46 -15.75
CA GLY A 236 1.20 16.24 -14.57
C GLY A 236 -0.30 16.56 -14.49
N LEU A 237 -0.97 16.88 -15.60
CA LEU A 237 -2.42 17.06 -15.63
C LEU A 237 -3.18 15.77 -15.35
N LEU A 238 -2.68 14.63 -15.84
CA LEU A 238 -3.24 13.32 -15.55
C LEU A 238 -3.09 12.98 -14.06
N GLU A 239 -1.98 13.34 -13.43
CA GLU A 239 -1.79 13.23 -11.98
C GLU A 239 -2.73 14.15 -11.20
N VAL A 240 -2.96 15.38 -11.67
CA VAL A 240 -3.95 16.30 -11.10
C VAL A 240 -5.36 15.69 -11.17
N ALA A 241 -5.72 15.04 -12.28
CA ALA A 241 -7.03 14.42 -12.46
C ALA A 241 -7.29 13.27 -11.47
N ILE A 242 -6.24 12.58 -10.99
CA ILE A 242 -6.36 11.49 -10.01
C ILE A 242 -6.24 11.94 -8.55
N ILE A 243 -5.92 13.22 -8.28
CA ILE A 243 -5.90 13.81 -6.91
C ILE A 243 -7.20 13.55 -6.13
N PRO A 244 -8.42 13.66 -6.71
CA PRO A 244 -9.65 13.47 -5.94
C PRO A 244 -9.76 12.08 -5.30
N ILE A 245 -9.09 11.05 -5.84
CA ILE A 245 -9.17 9.67 -5.33
C ILE A 245 -8.74 9.60 -3.86
N PRO A 246 -7.51 9.95 -3.46
CA PRO A 246 -7.10 9.90 -2.05
C PRO A 246 -7.96 10.79 -1.14
N PHE A 247 -8.43 11.95 -1.61
CA PHE A 247 -9.33 12.82 -0.83
C PHE A 247 -10.69 12.16 -0.56
N VAL A 248 -11.26 11.47 -1.55
CA VAL A 248 -12.50 10.70 -1.39
C VAL A 248 -12.29 9.55 -0.40
N PHE A 249 -11.15 8.86 -0.45
CA PHE A 249 -10.82 7.81 0.52
C PHE A 249 -10.55 8.34 1.93
N TYR A 250 -9.98 9.53 2.06
CA TYR A 250 -9.79 10.18 3.36
C TYR A 250 -11.13 10.52 4.03
N LYS A 251 -12.09 11.08 3.27
CA LYS A 251 -13.40 11.51 3.82
C LYS A 251 -14.43 10.39 3.90
N TYR A 252 -14.45 9.48 2.93
CA TYR A 252 -15.48 8.44 2.79
C TYR A 252 -14.94 7.00 2.92
N GLY A 253 -13.67 6.83 3.32
CA GLY A 253 -13.02 5.53 3.44
C GLY A 253 -13.83 4.51 4.26
N TYR A 254 -14.45 4.96 5.35
CA TYR A 254 -15.33 4.12 6.17
C TYR A 254 -16.54 3.57 5.38
N LYS A 255 -17.23 4.40 4.60
CA LYS A 255 -18.38 3.98 3.77
C LYS A 255 -17.95 3.06 2.63
N ILE A 256 -16.76 3.30 2.06
CA ILE A 256 -16.20 2.46 0.99
C ILE A 256 -15.81 1.09 1.55
N ARG A 257 -15.24 1.04 2.76
CA ARG A 257 -14.92 -0.22 3.45
C ARG A 257 -16.15 -1.05 3.77
N GLN A 258 -17.27 -0.42 4.12
CA GLN A 258 -18.55 -1.13 4.33
C GLN A 258 -19.13 -1.74 3.05
N LYS A 259 -18.74 -1.25 1.86
CA LYS A 259 -19.15 -1.84 0.57
C LYS A 259 -18.28 -3.03 0.14
N SER A 260 -17.15 -3.26 0.80
CA SER A 260 -16.27 -4.40 0.52
C SER A 260 -16.79 -5.66 1.21
N THR A 261 -17.23 -6.63 0.42
CA THR A 261 -17.75 -7.92 0.92
C THR A 261 -16.68 -8.67 1.75
N LEU A 262 -15.41 -8.60 1.34
CA LEU A 262 -14.31 -9.23 2.08
C LEU A 262 -14.04 -8.53 3.42
N ILE A 263 -14.04 -7.19 3.46
CA ILE A 263 -13.81 -6.44 4.71
C ILE A 263 -14.95 -6.67 5.70
N VAL A 264 -16.20 -6.67 5.24
CA VAL A 264 -17.36 -6.96 6.10
C VAL A 264 -17.27 -8.38 6.68
N ARG A 265 -16.98 -9.40 5.85
CA ARG A 265 -16.80 -10.77 6.33
C ARG A 265 -15.65 -10.90 7.33
N MET A 266 -14.53 -10.22 7.11
CA MET A 266 -13.40 -10.23 8.05
C MET A 266 -13.75 -9.55 9.39
N GLN A 267 -14.48 -8.43 9.35
CA GLN A 267 -14.94 -7.74 10.56
C GLN A 267 -15.92 -8.62 11.34
N GLU A 268 -16.84 -9.30 10.68
CA GLU A 268 -17.74 -10.27 11.31
C GLU A 268 -17.00 -11.46 11.93
N ASP A 269 -16.05 -12.06 11.20
CA ASP A 269 -15.27 -13.19 11.70
C ASP A 269 -14.40 -12.78 12.90
N LYS A 270 -13.84 -11.56 12.88
CA LYS A 270 -13.10 -11.00 14.01
C LYS A 270 -14.01 -10.78 15.23
N LYS A 271 -15.19 -10.17 15.06
CA LYS A 271 -16.18 -10.00 16.14
C LYS A 271 -16.64 -11.34 16.72
N LYS A 272 -16.86 -12.36 15.87
CA LYS A 272 -17.20 -13.73 16.31
C LYS A 272 -16.08 -14.36 17.13
N LEU A 273 -14.81 -14.14 16.75
CA LEU A 273 -13.66 -14.67 17.48
C LEU A 273 -13.44 -13.96 18.83
N GLU A 274 -13.59 -12.64 18.87
CA GLU A 274 -13.50 -11.83 20.09
C GLU A 274 -14.60 -12.22 21.08
N GLY A 275 -15.86 -12.29 20.64
CA GLY A 275 -16.97 -12.74 21.50
C GLY A 275 -16.80 -14.18 22.00
N LYS A 276 -16.21 -15.08 21.19
CA LYS A 276 -15.84 -16.43 21.67
C LYS A 276 -14.74 -16.37 22.73
N ARG A 277 -13.72 -15.53 22.55
CA ARG A 277 -12.61 -15.37 23.49
C ARG A 277 -13.08 -14.78 24.81
N GLU A 278 -13.95 -13.77 24.78
CA GLU A 278 -14.56 -13.17 25.96
C GLU A 278 -15.40 -14.17 26.74
N ARG A 279 -16.26 -14.95 26.05
CA ARG A 279 -17.03 -16.04 26.68
C ARG A 279 -16.12 -17.08 27.32
N VAL A 280 -15.05 -17.49 26.65
CA VAL A 280 -14.07 -18.44 27.21
C VAL A 280 -13.36 -17.84 28.42
N SER A 281 -12.97 -16.56 28.39
CA SER A 281 -12.38 -15.90 29.56
C SER A 281 -13.34 -15.75 30.73
N GLN A 282 -14.62 -15.46 30.47
CA GLN A 282 -15.66 -15.40 31.50
C GLN A 282 -15.92 -16.77 32.12
N LEU A 283 -15.98 -17.83 31.30
CA LEU A 283 -16.10 -19.21 31.78
C LEU A 283 -14.88 -19.65 32.60
N MET A 284 -13.67 -19.27 32.19
CA MET A 284 -12.46 -19.54 32.97
C MET A 284 -12.41 -18.75 34.28
N ALA A 285 -12.88 -17.50 34.30
CA ALA A 285 -13.00 -16.71 35.52
C ALA A 285 -14.06 -17.29 36.48
N ALA A 286 -15.20 -17.75 35.94
CA ALA A 286 -16.25 -18.41 36.73
C ALA A 286 -15.80 -19.75 37.32
N ASN A 287 -15.07 -20.57 36.55
CA ASN A 287 -14.54 -21.86 37.03
C ASN A 287 -13.32 -21.70 37.95
N GLY A 288 -12.51 -20.65 37.77
CA GLY A 288 -11.37 -20.34 38.65
C GLY A 288 -11.79 -19.86 40.04
N GLY A 289 -12.98 -19.24 40.17
CA GLY A 289 -13.57 -18.88 41.47
C GLY A 289 -14.12 -20.06 42.27
N GLY A 290 -14.25 -21.25 41.65
CA GLY A 290 -14.81 -22.45 42.29
C GLY A 290 -13.80 -23.31 43.07
N LEU A 291 -12.49 -23.13 42.84
CA LEU A 291 -11.45 -23.91 43.53
C LEU A 291 -11.09 -23.37 44.91
N ASN A 292 -11.36 -22.09 45.20
CA ASN A 292 -11.08 -21.50 46.52
C ASN A 292 -12.21 -21.68 47.56
N ARG A 293 -13.31 -22.36 47.21
CA ARG A 293 -14.47 -22.52 48.12
C ARG A 293 -14.65 -23.95 48.65
N LYS A 294 -13.70 -24.85 48.40
CA LYS A 294 -13.75 -26.25 48.89
C LYS A 294 -12.69 -26.59 49.95
N GLU A 295 -11.92 -25.60 50.43
CA GLU A 295 -10.95 -25.80 51.52
C GLU A 295 -11.39 -25.15 52.86
N GLU A 296 -12.62 -24.63 52.94
CA GLU A 296 -13.20 -24.10 54.19
C GLU A 296 -14.53 -24.80 54.51
N VAL A 297 -14.48 -26.09 54.88
CA VAL A 297 -15.38 -26.74 55.88
C VAL A 297 -14.63 -27.90 56.51
#